data_AF-A0A5J6YTD1-F1
#
_entry.id   AF-A0A5J6YTD1-F1
#
_cell.length_a   1.000
_cell.length_b   1.000
_cell.length_c   1.000
_cell.angle_alpha   90.00
_cell.angle_beta   90.00
_cell.angle_gamma   90.00
#
_symmetry.space_group_name_H-M   'P 1'
#
loop_
_entity.id
_entity.type
_entity.pdbx_description
1 polymer ?
#
loop_
_entity_poly.entity_id
_entity_poly.type
_entity_poly.pdbx_seq_one_letter_code
_entity_poly.pdbx_strand_id
1 'polypeptide(L)' 'MQISRTMSLDPILERMGREATSLREAEAMREVLSEHYAGQDVTAINEKDWLEAVGRMELIKQTGNAGME' A
#
# COMPACT_ATOMS: atom_id res chain seq x y z
N MET A 1 -3.11 -7.22 -12.42
CA MET A 1 -2.23 -6.07 -12.72
C MET A 1 -0.94 -6.22 -11.93
N GLN A 2 0.23 -6.06 -12.56
CA GLN A 2 1.50 -6.28 -11.86
C GLN A 2 1.87 -5.12 -10.92
N ILE A 3 2.37 -5.50 -9.75
CA ILE A 3 2.83 -4.57 -8.74
C ILE A 3 4.11 -3.88 -9.21
N SER A 4 4.07 -2.55 -9.22
CA SER A 4 5.19 -1.68 -9.56
C SER A 4 5.01 -0.29 -8.95
N ARG A 5 6.10 0.50 -8.90
CA ARG A 5 6.07 1.88 -8.39
C ARG A 5 5.15 2.81 -9.19
N THR A 6 4.79 2.43 -10.42
CA THR A 6 3.98 3.23 -11.35
C THR A 6 2.61 2.61 -11.64
N MET A 7 2.21 1.53 -10.96
CA MET A 7 0.87 0.96 -11.15
C MET A 7 -0.22 1.93 -10.69
N SER A 8 -1.43 1.77 -11.24
CA SER A 8 -2.59 2.53 -10.77
C SER A 8 -2.85 2.25 -9.29
N LEU A 9 -3.34 3.28 -8.58
CA LEU A 9 -3.78 3.17 -7.20
C LEU A 9 -5.17 2.55 -7.07
N ASP A 10 -5.93 2.44 -8.17
CA ASP A 10 -7.29 1.91 -8.15
C ASP A 10 -7.48 0.56 -7.44
N PRO A 11 -6.69 -0.51 -7.68
CA PRO A 11 -6.89 -1.76 -6.96
C PRO A 11 -6.60 -1.64 -5.46
N ILE A 12 -5.72 -0.70 -5.05
CA ILE A 12 -5.41 -0.45 -3.65
C ILE A 12 -6.60 0.27 -3.02
N LEU A 13 -7.08 1.34 -3.65
CA LEU A 13 -8.25 2.10 -3.20
C LEU A 13 -9.50 1.23 -3.12
N GLU A 14 -9.72 0.35 -4.10
CA GLU A 14 -10.84 -0.60 -4.10
C GLU A 14 -10.74 -1.58 -2.94
N ARG A 15 -9.55 -2.15 -2.68
CA ARG A 15 -9.36 -3.14 -1.63
C ARG A 15 -9.34 -2.54 -0.22
N MET A 16 -8.85 -1.31 -0.05
CA MET A 16 -8.86 -0.60 1.23
C MET A 16 -10.19 0.11 1.52
N GLY A 17 -11.03 0.30 0.50
CA GLY A 17 -12.25 1.09 0.58
C GLY A 17 -12.01 2.54 0.16
N ARG A 18 -12.44 2.87 -1.07
CA ARG A 18 -12.16 4.14 -1.75
C ARG A 18 -12.65 5.37 -0.98
N GLU A 19 -13.72 5.22 -0.20
CA GLU A 19 -14.31 6.32 0.59
C GLU A 19 -13.55 6.58 1.90
N ALA A 20 -12.89 5.55 2.44
CA ALA A 20 -12.20 5.63 3.72
C ALA A 20 -10.68 5.83 3.59
N THR A 21 -10.13 5.58 2.39
CA THR A 21 -8.69 5.59 2.13
C THR A 21 -8.27 6.87 1.43
N SER A 22 -7.34 7.61 2.02
CA SER A 22 -6.75 8.79 1.37
C SER A 22 -5.80 8.39 0.22
N LEU A 23 -5.62 9.30 -0.74
CA LEU A 23 -4.64 9.10 -1.82
C LEU A 23 -3.22 8.86 -1.29
N ARG A 24 -2.84 9.56 -0.21
CA ARG A 24 -1.53 9.39 0.44
C ARG A 24 -1.35 7.98 1.02
N GLU A 25 -2.40 7.41 1.62
CA GLU A 25 -2.37 6.03 2.12
C GLU A 25 -2.26 5.02 0.97
N ALA A 26 -3.00 5.25 -0.12
CA ALA A 26 -2.87 4.39 -1.29
C ALA A 26 -1.47 4.47 -1.93
N GLU A 27 -0.84 5.64 -1.94
CA GLU A 27 0.54 5.81 -2.41
C GLU A 27 1.55 5.11 -1.51
N ALA A 28 1.43 5.25 -0.18
CA ALA A 28 2.27 4.55 0.79
C ALA A 28 2.11 3.04 0.66
N MET A 29 0.88 2.55 0.47
CA MET A 29 0.63 1.14 0.23
C MET A 29 1.25 0.66 -1.09
N ARG A 30 1.19 1.46 -2.17
CA ARG A 30 1.86 1.14 -3.43
C ARG A 30 3.38 1.03 -3.25
N GLU A 31 3.98 1.92 -2.45
CA GLU A 31 5.40 1.87 -2.13
C GLU A 31 5.75 0.54 -1.43
N VAL A 32 5.07 0.21 -0.34
CA VAL A 32 5.26 -1.07 0.39
C VAL A 32 5.09 -2.27 -0.53
N LEU A 33 4.02 -2.30 -1.32
CA LEU A 33 3.76 -3.39 -2.26
C LEU A 33 4.87 -3.50 -3.30
N SER A 34 5.32 -2.38 -3.86
CA SER A 34 6.39 -2.34 -4.84
C SER A 34 7.75 -2.77 -4.30
N GLU A 35 7.99 -2.65 -3.00
CA GLU A 35 9.25 -3.07 -2.38
C GLU A 35 9.27 -4.55 -2.05
N HIS A 36 8.14 -5.11 -1.63
CA HIS A 36 8.08 -6.48 -1.11
C HIS A 36 7.45 -7.51 -2.07
N TYR A 37 6.64 -7.06 -3.03
CA TYR A 37 5.83 -7.93 -3.90
C TYR A 37 5.93 -7.54 -5.39
N ALA A 38 6.99 -6.83 -5.80
CA ALA A 38 7.20 -6.41 -7.19
C ALA A 38 7.03 -7.56 -8.20
N GLY A 39 6.33 -7.27 -9.30
CA GLY A 39 6.09 -8.22 -10.38
C GLY A 39 4.98 -9.25 -10.11
N GLN A 40 4.50 -9.38 -8.88
CA GLN A 40 3.31 -10.19 -8.57
C GLN A 40 2.03 -9.48 -9.02
N ASP A 41 0.94 -10.23 -9.19
CA ASP A 41 -0.37 -9.63 -9.40
C ASP A 41 -0.94 -9.12 -8.08
N VAL A 42 -1.33 -7.84 -8.02
CA VAL A 42 -1.92 -7.21 -6.84
C VAL A 42 -3.19 -7.92 -6.35
N THR A 43 -3.95 -8.55 -7.25
CA THR A 43 -5.18 -9.30 -6.89
C THR A 43 -4.87 -10.69 -6.36
N ALA A 44 -3.66 -11.21 -6.61
CA ALA A 44 -3.21 -12.52 -6.14
C ALA A 44 -2.59 -12.47 -4.74
N ILE A 45 -2.37 -11.28 -4.17
CA ILE A 45 -1.91 -11.13 -2.79
C ILE A 45 -2.99 -11.66 -1.84
N ASN A 46 -2.64 -12.70 -1.09
CA ASN A 46 -3.51 -13.29 -0.08
C ASN A 46 -3.76 -12.32 1.09
N GLU A 47 -4.75 -12.63 1.92
CA GLU A 47 -5.15 -11.75 3.03
C GLU A 47 -4.04 -11.52 4.06
N LYS A 48 -3.24 -12.55 4.37
CA LYS A 48 -2.15 -12.44 5.34
C LYS A 48 -1.09 -11.45 4.89
N ASP A 49 -0.61 -11.60 3.65
CA ASP A 49 0.42 -10.72 3.07
C ASP A 49 -0.11 -9.29 2.90
N TRP A 50 -1.40 -9.16 2.59
CA TRP A 50 -2.06 -7.86 2.54
C TRP A 50 -2.07 -7.16 3.91
N LEU A 51 -2.46 -7.87 4.98
CA LEU A 51 -2.45 -7.31 6.34
C LEU A 51 -1.05 -6.96 6.81
N GLU A 52 -0.03 -7.74 6.44
CA GLU A 52 1.37 -7.40 6.70
C GLU A 52 1.78 -6.10 6.00
N ALA A 53 1.41 -5.94 4.73
CA ALA A 53 1.68 -4.71 3.97
C ALA A 53 0.96 -3.49 4.58
N VAL A 54 -0.28 -3.64 5.06
CA VAL A 54 -0.98 -2.58 5.80
C VAL A 54 -0.22 -2.19 7.08
N GLY A 55 0.26 -3.16 7.86
CA GLY A 55 1.07 -2.89 9.05
C GLY A 55 2.35 -2.10 8.73
N ARG A 56 3.04 -2.46 7.64
CA ARG A 56 4.22 -1.72 7.15
C ARG A 56 3.88 -0.29 6.70
N MET A 57 2.77 -0.11 5.99
CA MET A 57 2.29 1.21 5.57
C MET A 57 2.00 2.11 6.79
N GLU A 58 1.37 1.58 7.84
CA GLU A 58 1.12 2.34 9.08
C GLU A 58 2.42 2.76 9.79
N LEU A 59 3.47 1.92 9.74
CA LEU A 59 4.78 2.30 10.26
C LEU A 59 5.41 3.46 9.48
N ILE A 60 5.26 3.49 8.15
CA ILE A 60 5.72 4.61 7.30
C ILE A 60 4.97 5.90 7.65
N LYS A 61 3.66 5.83 7.93
CA LYS A 61 2.87 6.99 8.36
C LYS A 61 3.38 7.55 9.70
N GLN A 62 3.76 6.68 10.64
CA GLN A 62 4.27 7.09 11.94
C GLN A 62 5.68 7.70 11.86
N THR A 63 6.59 7.08 11.09
CA THR A 63 7.97 7.58 10.93
C THR A 63 8.04 8.87 10.12
N GLY A 64 7.13 9.07 9.16
CA GLY A 64 6.97 10.34 8.45
C GLY A 64 6.47 11.49 9.32
N ASN A 65 5.90 11.21 10.50
CA ASN A 65 5.43 12.21 11.46
C ASN A 65 6.47 12.50 12.56
N ALA A 66 7.39 11.57 12.83
CA ALA A 66 8.43 11.72 13.86
C ALA A 66 9.57 12.71 13.49
N GLY A 67 9.52 13.31 12.30
CA GLY A 67 10.45 14.35 11.85
C GLY A 67 9.93 15.79 11.99
N MET A 68 8.76 15.99 12.61
CA MET A 68 8.12 17.30 12.82
C MET A 68 7.74 17.54 14.30
N GLU A 69 8.67 17.30 15.22
CA GLU A 69 8.66 17.89 16.57
C GLU A 69 9.99 18.56 16.88
#